data_AF-A0A662B8C2-F1
#
_entry.id   AF-A0A662B8C2-F1
#
_cell.length_a   1.000
_cell.length_b   1.000
_cell.length_c   1.000
_cell.angle_alpha   90.00
_cell.angle_beta   90.00
_cell.angle_gamma   90.00
#
_symmetry.space_group_name_H-M   'P 1'
#
loop_
_entity.id
_entity.type
_entity.pdbx_description
1 polymer ?
#
loop_
_entity_poly.entity_id
_entity_poly.type
_entity_poly.pdbx_seq_one_letter_code
_entity_poly.pdbx_strand_id
1 'polypeptide(L)'
;MLWIELLIFLACIVIGARIGGIGMGVIAGIGLIIFVFLFQMPPGSPPVIVLGMILAVITALSTMEAAGGLDYLVSVAEKVMRKNPKSITFVAPFVTYILIFASGTQHVIYALLPVIAEISRKAGVRPERPMSISVIAAMHGLVASPISAATVALVGSLAGLDVTLPQIMMVTIPSTLIAVFIGALSVLKRGKNLADDPVYQEKLAKGLLAEETQSEKKVLEGKELALAKGSTIMFFLAIVVVVIVGMFPGLRPTYETIVNGAVQTGQISMAKTIIILMLATAGIIMVFFKAQPGKTIAGKTMKSGLVALISILGISWLGSSFYEANQLVIIDSIKTIIEGQQWVFAIGLFLLSILLFSQAATITILMPVGVALGIPAPILIAVYPAVNGYFFLPTYGTVIAAVSFDQTGTTKIGKYLLNHSFMLPGLVTTISAVVISLLLTSVF
;
A
#
# COMPACT_ATOMS: atom_id res chain seq x y z
N MET A 1 -23.38 -9.66 20.36
CA MET A 1 -21.94 -9.97 20.55
C MET A 1 -21.10 -9.29 19.48
N LEU A 2 -21.33 -9.58 18.19
CA LEU A 2 -20.71 -8.88 17.05
C LEU A 2 -20.52 -7.37 17.19
N TRP A 3 -21.57 -6.60 17.55
CA TRP A 3 -21.45 -5.14 17.68
C TRP A 3 -20.53 -4.68 18.81
N ILE A 4 -20.46 -5.44 19.90
CA ILE A 4 -19.57 -5.13 21.04
C ILE A 4 -18.12 -5.44 20.64
N GLU A 5 -17.89 -6.57 19.99
CA GLU A 5 -16.58 -6.94 19.43
C GLU A 5 -16.11 -5.91 18.41
N LEU A 6 -16.99 -5.46 17.52
CA LEU A 6 -16.70 -4.41 16.54
C LEU A 6 -16.37 -3.08 17.23
N LEU A 7 -17.08 -2.73 18.31
CA LEU A 7 -16.78 -1.52 19.08
C LEU A 7 -15.40 -1.60 19.73
N ILE A 8 -15.05 -2.74 20.34
CA ILE A 8 -13.72 -2.98 20.91
C ILE A 8 -12.65 -2.89 19.82
N PHE A 9 -12.90 -3.52 18.68
CA PHE A 9 -12.03 -3.48 17.51
C PHE A 9 -11.73 -2.04 17.06
N LEU A 10 -12.80 -1.26 16.85
CA LEU A 10 -12.69 0.14 16.44
C LEU A 10 -12.04 1.01 17.52
N ALA A 11 -12.30 0.74 18.80
CA ALA A 11 -11.65 1.42 19.92
C ALA A 11 -10.14 1.19 19.91
N CYS A 12 -9.68 -0.05 19.70
CA CYS A 12 -8.26 -0.37 19.55
C CYS A 12 -7.62 0.40 18.40
N ILE A 13 -8.27 0.49 17.23
CA ILE A 13 -7.77 1.27 16.10
C ILE A 13 -7.69 2.76 16.43
N VAL A 14 -8.76 3.33 17.00
CA VAL A 14 -8.80 4.78 17.33
C VAL A 14 -7.73 5.14 18.36
N ILE A 15 -7.56 4.31 19.40
CA ILE A 15 -6.54 4.53 20.44
C ILE A 15 -5.14 4.35 19.84
N GLY A 16 -4.89 3.25 19.11
CA GLY A 16 -3.60 2.98 18.48
C GLY A 16 -3.18 4.08 17.51
N ALA A 17 -4.13 4.62 16.74
CA ALA A 17 -3.89 5.70 15.79
C ALA A 17 -3.52 7.03 16.48
N ARG A 18 -4.14 7.31 17.64
CA ARG A 18 -3.83 8.50 18.44
C ARG A 18 -2.44 8.43 19.08
N ILE A 19 -2.01 7.24 19.48
CA ILE A 19 -0.65 7.02 20.00
C ILE A 19 0.38 7.15 18.87
N GLY A 20 0.06 6.67 17.67
CA GLY A 20 0.92 6.75 16.50
C GLY A 20 2.12 5.80 16.55
N GLY A 21 2.93 5.81 15.49
CA GLY A 21 4.07 4.90 15.35
C GLY A 21 3.67 3.43 15.47
N ILE A 22 4.35 2.67 16.33
CA ILE A 22 4.03 1.25 16.60
C ILE A 22 2.72 1.06 17.39
N GLY A 23 2.14 2.14 17.92
CA GLY A 23 0.92 2.15 18.77
C GLY A 23 -0.23 1.37 18.16
N MET A 24 -0.43 1.50 16.85
CA MET A 24 -1.44 0.78 16.08
C MET A 24 -1.34 -0.75 16.25
N GLY A 25 -0.14 -1.31 16.19
CA GLY A 25 0.06 -2.75 16.35
C GLY A 25 -0.01 -3.22 17.80
N VAL A 26 0.59 -2.48 18.74
CA VAL A 26 0.66 -2.93 20.14
C VAL A 26 -0.68 -2.82 20.87
N ILE A 27 -1.50 -1.81 20.56
CA ILE A 27 -2.86 -1.70 21.12
C ILE A 27 -3.77 -2.81 20.59
N ALA A 28 -3.56 -3.26 19.35
CA ALA A 28 -4.27 -4.43 18.83
C ALA A 28 -3.94 -5.70 19.62
N GLY A 29 -2.74 -5.81 20.21
CA GLY A 29 -2.38 -6.87 21.16
C GLY A 29 -3.25 -6.87 22.42
N ILE A 30 -3.63 -5.70 22.94
CA ILE A 30 -4.59 -5.59 24.06
C ILE A 30 -5.97 -6.08 23.61
N GLY A 31 -6.39 -5.69 22.40
CA GLY A 31 -7.63 -6.18 21.80
C GLY A 31 -7.65 -7.71 21.68
N LEU A 32 -6.53 -8.32 21.29
CA LEU A 32 -6.40 -9.78 21.21
C LEU A 32 -6.54 -10.44 22.58
N ILE A 33 -6.03 -9.83 23.66
CA ILE A 33 -6.27 -10.32 25.01
C ILE A 33 -7.77 -10.35 25.32
N ILE A 34 -8.48 -9.26 24.99
CA ILE A 34 -9.93 -9.16 25.22
C ILE A 34 -10.69 -10.20 24.39
N PHE A 35 -10.37 -10.34 23.11
CA PHE A 35 -11.06 -11.29 22.22
C PHE A 35 -10.81 -12.74 22.62
N VAL A 36 -9.54 -13.13 22.79
CA VAL A 36 -9.18 -14.53 22.99
C VAL A 36 -9.39 -14.96 24.44
N PHE A 37 -8.97 -14.17 25.43
CA PHE A 37 -8.98 -14.62 26.83
C PHE A 37 -10.25 -14.22 27.58
N LEU A 38 -10.86 -13.07 27.28
CA LEU A 38 -12.10 -12.65 27.92
C LEU A 38 -13.33 -13.21 27.19
N PHE A 39 -13.41 -12.99 25.87
CA PHE A 39 -14.57 -13.41 25.08
C PHE A 39 -14.47 -14.84 24.54
N GLN A 40 -13.32 -15.51 24.72
CA GLN A 40 -13.09 -16.89 24.28
C GLN A 40 -13.32 -17.08 22.76
N MET A 41 -13.00 -16.04 21.99
CA MET A 41 -13.07 -16.07 20.53
C MET A 41 -11.90 -16.91 19.97
N PRO A 42 -12.10 -17.58 18.82
CA PRO A 42 -10.99 -18.25 18.15
C PRO A 42 -9.87 -17.24 17.84
N PRO A 43 -8.61 -17.57 18.18
CA PRO A 43 -7.49 -16.74 17.80
C PRO A 43 -7.29 -16.90 16.29
N GLY A 44 -7.48 -15.81 15.56
CA GLY A 44 -7.18 -15.78 14.14
C GLY A 44 -5.71 -16.02 13.85
N SER A 45 -5.34 -16.00 12.58
CA SER A 45 -3.93 -16.15 12.19
C SER A 45 -3.28 -14.82 11.81
N PRO A 46 -2.06 -14.50 12.33
CA PRO A 46 -1.28 -13.41 11.80
C PRO A 46 -0.78 -13.75 10.38
N PRO A 47 -0.66 -12.77 9.47
CA PRO A 47 -0.31 -13.03 8.08
C PRO A 47 1.20 -13.20 7.89
N VAL A 48 1.78 -14.27 8.46
CA VAL A 48 3.25 -14.49 8.56
C VAL A 48 3.98 -14.43 7.22
N ILE A 49 3.44 -15.09 6.18
CA ILE A 49 4.04 -15.08 4.84
C ILE A 49 4.06 -13.66 4.25
N VAL A 50 3.00 -12.87 4.46
CA VAL A 50 2.91 -11.48 4.02
C VAL A 50 3.94 -10.61 4.75
N LEU A 51 4.05 -10.78 6.08
CA LEU A 51 5.06 -10.07 6.88
C LEU A 51 6.49 -10.39 6.40
N GLY A 52 6.77 -11.65 6.09
CA GLY A 52 8.06 -12.09 5.52
C GLY A 52 8.37 -11.43 4.18
N MET A 53 7.39 -11.37 3.26
CA MET A 53 7.55 -10.68 1.98
C MET A 53 7.82 -9.19 2.17
N ILE A 54 7.03 -8.52 3.02
CA ILE A 54 7.19 -7.09 3.31
C ILE A 54 8.58 -6.81 3.89
N LEU A 55 9.04 -7.62 4.85
CA LEU A 55 10.36 -7.48 5.45
C LEU A 55 11.49 -7.64 4.42
N ALA A 56 11.40 -8.64 3.54
CA ALA A 56 12.40 -8.87 2.49
C ALA A 56 12.48 -7.68 1.51
N VAL A 57 11.34 -7.17 1.04
CA VAL A 57 11.26 -6.01 0.15
C VAL A 57 11.78 -4.74 0.84
N ILE A 58 11.38 -4.49 2.08
CA ILE A 58 11.89 -3.34 2.87
C ILE A 58 13.39 -3.46 3.08
N THR A 59 13.92 -4.66 3.29
CA THR A 59 15.36 -4.88 3.45
C THR A 59 16.10 -4.50 2.17
N ALA A 60 15.66 -4.99 1.00
CA ALA A 60 16.24 -4.61 -0.29
C ALA A 60 16.12 -3.11 -0.59
N LEU A 61 14.99 -2.51 -0.27
CA LEU A 61 14.78 -1.07 -0.45
C LEU A 61 15.65 -0.24 0.50
N SER A 62 15.84 -0.70 1.74
CA SER A 62 16.65 -0.02 2.75
C SER A 62 18.15 -0.14 2.45
N THR A 63 18.60 -1.24 1.85
CA THR A 63 19.99 -1.34 1.38
C THR A 63 20.24 -0.43 0.18
N MET A 64 19.26 -0.32 -0.74
CA MET A 64 19.30 0.66 -1.82
C MET A 64 19.32 2.09 -1.27
N GLU A 65 18.50 2.42 -0.26
CA GLU A 65 18.54 3.72 0.44
C GLU A 65 19.93 3.97 1.06
N ALA A 66 20.50 2.98 1.75
CA ALA A 66 21.81 3.11 2.38
C ALA A 66 22.97 3.29 1.38
N ALA A 67 22.78 2.93 0.11
CA ALA A 67 23.69 3.20 -1.00
C ALA A 67 23.42 4.55 -1.71
N GLY A 68 22.45 5.34 -1.23
CA GLY A 68 22.03 6.62 -1.84
C GLY A 68 21.05 6.47 -3.00
N GLY A 69 20.57 5.27 -3.30
CA GLY A 69 19.67 5.02 -4.43
C GLY A 69 18.30 5.68 -4.28
N LEU A 70 17.78 5.79 -3.05
CA LEU A 70 16.53 6.52 -2.79
C LEU A 70 16.68 8.02 -3.07
N ASP A 71 17.82 8.63 -2.69
CA ASP A 71 18.11 10.03 -2.99
C ASP A 71 18.19 10.27 -4.51
N TYR A 72 18.80 9.33 -5.25
CA TYR A 72 18.80 9.36 -6.71
C TYR A 72 17.38 9.29 -7.29
N LEU A 73 16.56 8.34 -6.84
CA LEU A 73 15.17 8.20 -7.27
C LEU A 73 14.34 9.47 -7.02
N VAL A 74 14.48 10.04 -5.82
CA VAL A 74 13.81 11.29 -5.45
C VAL A 74 14.28 12.44 -6.35
N SER A 75 15.58 12.53 -6.66
CA SER A 75 16.11 13.56 -7.56
C SER A 75 15.51 13.47 -8.97
N VAL A 76 15.25 12.25 -9.47
CA VAL A 76 14.62 12.02 -10.76
C VAL A 76 13.14 12.39 -10.71
N ALA A 77 12.41 11.93 -9.69
CA ALA A 77 11.01 12.26 -9.48
C ALA A 77 10.79 13.77 -9.36
N GLU A 78 11.66 14.45 -8.61
CA GLU A 78 11.64 15.89 -8.46
C GLU A 78 11.84 16.61 -9.80
N LYS A 79 12.84 16.20 -10.60
CA LYS A 79 13.06 16.77 -11.94
C LYS A 79 11.81 16.64 -12.82
N VAL A 80 11.12 15.51 -12.76
CA VAL A 80 9.87 15.29 -13.50
C VAL A 80 8.77 16.24 -13.00
N MET A 81 8.57 16.34 -11.69
CA MET A 81 7.55 17.21 -11.10
C MET A 81 7.81 18.70 -11.34
N ARG A 82 9.08 19.14 -11.35
CA ARG A 82 9.48 20.53 -11.62
C ARG A 82 9.35 20.95 -13.07
N LYS A 83 9.23 20.03 -14.03
CA LYS A 83 9.00 20.38 -15.44
C LYS A 83 7.63 21.05 -15.65
N ASN A 84 6.61 20.64 -14.90
CA ASN A 84 5.28 21.26 -14.95
C ASN A 84 4.67 21.39 -13.55
N PRO A 85 5.18 22.34 -12.74
CA PRO A 85 4.83 22.44 -11.33
C PRO A 85 3.38 22.91 -11.10
N LYS A 86 2.79 23.64 -12.06
CA LYS A 86 1.37 24.05 -11.99
C LYS A 86 0.41 22.85 -12.14
N SER A 87 0.84 21.82 -12.86
CA SER A 87 0.07 20.58 -13.05
C SER A 87 0.43 19.48 -12.04
N ILE A 88 1.07 19.83 -10.91
CA ILE A 88 1.54 18.85 -9.92
C ILE A 88 0.42 17.95 -9.38
N THR A 89 -0.83 18.43 -9.34
CA THR A 89 -2.00 17.62 -8.95
C THR A 89 -2.22 16.40 -9.85
N PHE A 90 -1.72 16.42 -11.09
CA PHE A 90 -1.68 15.26 -11.98
C PHE A 90 -0.31 14.59 -11.98
N VAL A 91 0.78 15.36 -12.08
CA VAL A 91 2.12 14.78 -12.23
C VAL A 91 2.53 13.98 -10.99
N ALA A 92 2.29 14.50 -9.79
CA ALA A 92 2.68 13.83 -8.54
C ALA A 92 2.03 12.46 -8.35
N PRO A 93 0.70 12.27 -8.51
CA PRO A 93 0.09 10.95 -8.32
C PRO A 93 0.56 9.93 -9.36
N PHE A 94 0.80 10.31 -10.62
CA PHE A 94 1.32 9.35 -11.62
C PHE A 94 2.77 8.95 -11.33
N VAL A 95 3.63 9.90 -10.97
CA VAL A 95 5.01 9.58 -10.56
C VAL A 95 4.99 8.67 -9.32
N THR A 96 4.11 8.97 -8.36
CA THR A 96 3.92 8.13 -7.17
C THR A 96 3.45 6.73 -7.56
N TYR A 97 2.40 6.61 -8.35
CA TYR A 97 1.85 5.35 -8.83
C TYR A 97 2.93 4.48 -9.48
N ILE A 98 3.70 5.04 -10.42
CA ILE A 98 4.74 4.29 -11.16
C ILE A 98 5.81 3.76 -10.19
N LEU A 99 6.27 4.60 -9.25
CA LEU A 99 7.28 4.19 -8.29
C LEU A 99 6.77 3.13 -7.31
N ILE A 100 5.51 3.21 -6.87
CA ILE A 100 4.92 2.17 -6.00
C ILE A 100 4.64 0.88 -6.79
N PHE A 101 4.10 0.99 -8.00
CA PHE A 101 3.89 -0.13 -8.91
C PHE A 101 5.18 -0.91 -9.11
N ALA A 102 6.27 -0.21 -9.38
CA ALA A 102 7.56 -0.83 -9.58
C ALA A 102 8.16 -1.37 -8.26
N SER A 103 8.12 -0.61 -7.16
CA SER A 103 8.73 -1.04 -5.90
C SER A 103 7.97 -2.14 -5.16
N GLY A 104 6.68 -2.32 -5.45
CA GLY A 104 5.82 -3.26 -4.73
C GLY A 104 5.51 -2.86 -3.29
N THR A 105 5.82 -1.62 -2.88
CA THR A 105 5.59 -1.15 -1.52
C THR A 105 5.25 0.34 -1.47
N GLN A 106 4.18 0.69 -0.78
CA GLN A 106 3.74 2.08 -0.64
C GLN A 106 4.71 2.96 0.16
N HIS A 107 5.67 2.38 0.88
CA HIS A 107 6.62 3.12 1.74
C HIS A 107 7.55 4.05 0.95
N VAL A 108 7.74 3.82 -0.35
CA VAL A 108 8.50 4.74 -1.21
C VAL A 108 7.89 6.14 -1.22
N ILE A 109 6.57 6.27 -0.96
CA ILE A 109 5.90 7.58 -0.93
C ILE A 109 6.45 8.51 0.15
N TYR A 110 6.99 8.00 1.26
CA TYR A 110 7.51 8.86 2.34
C TYR A 110 8.64 9.79 1.87
N ALA A 111 9.41 9.36 0.86
CA ALA A 111 10.46 10.17 0.26
C ALA A 111 9.91 11.20 -0.76
N LEU A 112 8.72 10.95 -1.31
CA LEU A 112 8.07 11.83 -2.30
C LEU A 112 7.21 12.90 -1.64
N LEU A 113 6.54 12.60 -0.52
CA LEU A 113 5.65 13.53 0.19
C LEU A 113 6.28 14.90 0.48
N PRO A 114 7.50 15.02 1.03
CA PRO A 114 8.12 16.33 1.24
C PRO A 114 8.38 17.08 -0.08
N VAL A 115 8.79 16.37 -1.14
CA VAL A 115 9.01 16.97 -2.47
C VAL A 115 7.71 17.45 -3.09
N ILE A 116 6.63 16.67 -2.97
CA ILE A 116 5.31 17.05 -3.45
C ILE A 116 4.83 18.29 -2.70
N ALA A 117 4.96 18.33 -1.37
CA ALA A 117 4.58 19.47 -0.55
C ALA A 117 5.35 20.74 -0.95
N GLU A 118 6.68 20.65 -1.08
CA GLU A 118 7.56 21.74 -1.49
C GLU A 118 7.16 22.31 -2.86
N ILE A 119 7.10 21.45 -3.89
CA ILE A 119 6.83 21.92 -5.25
C ILE A 119 5.42 22.52 -5.33
N SER A 120 4.45 21.93 -4.63
CA SER A 120 3.09 22.47 -4.58
C SER A 120 3.07 23.88 -3.99
N ARG A 121 3.72 24.07 -2.83
CA ARG A 121 3.83 25.37 -2.16
C ARG A 121 4.50 26.41 -3.06
N LYS A 122 5.65 26.08 -3.65
CA LYS A 122 6.40 26.97 -4.57
C LYS A 122 5.63 27.31 -5.84
N ALA A 123 4.80 26.38 -6.33
CA ALA A 123 3.95 26.59 -7.50
C ALA A 123 2.67 27.38 -7.20
N GLY A 124 2.39 27.71 -5.93
CA GLY A 124 1.12 28.31 -5.51
C GLY A 124 -0.06 27.33 -5.55
N VAL A 125 0.20 26.03 -5.69
CA VAL A 125 -0.82 24.98 -5.72
C VAL A 125 -1.06 24.52 -4.28
N ARG A 126 -2.33 24.52 -3.85
CA ARG A 126 -2.75 24.03 -2.52
C ARG A 126 -2.24 22.59 -2.32
N PRO A 127 -1.30 22.32 -1.37
CA PRO A 127 -0.70 21.00 -1.20
C PRO A 127 -1.69 19.87 -0.93
N GLU A 128 -2.81 20.16 -0.26
CA GLU A 128 -3.91 19.21 -0.06
C GLU A 128 -4.31 18.46 -1.33
N ARG A 129 -4.31 19.13 -2.50
CA ARG A 129 -4.74 18.53 -3.76
C ARG A 129 -3.77 17.44 -4.22
N PRO A 130 -2.50 17.73 -4.58
CA PRO A 130 -1.55 16.71 -5.01
C PRO A 130 -1.20 15.70 -3.92
N MET A 131 -1.06 16.11 -2.65
CA MET A 131 -0.67 15.17 -1.59
C MET A 131 -1.74 14.14 -1.30
N SER A 132 -3.02 14.54 -1.27
CA SER A 132 -4.11 13.60 -1.02
C SER A 132 -4.22 12.55 -2.12
N ILE A 133 -4.25 12.96 -3.39
CA ILE A 133 -4.34 12.02 -4.50
C ILE A 133 -3.06 11.18 -4.66
N SER A 134 -1.87 11.70 -4.35
CA SER A 134 -0.64 10.90 -4.38
C SER A 134 -0.66 9.75 -3.37
N VAL A 135 -1.18 9.95 -2.16
CA VAL A 135 -1.35 8.87 -1.19
C VAL A 135 -2.31 7.80 -1.72
N ILE A 136 -3.42 8.20 -2.33
CA ILE A 136 -4.38 7.26 -2.93
C ILE A 136 -3.78 6.55 -4.16
N ALA A 137 -2.99 7.25 -4.97
CA ALA A 137 -2.30 6.69 -6.12
C ALA A 137 -1.24 5.65 -5.71
N ALA A 138 -0.57 5.84 -4.56
CA ALA A 138 0.30 4.82 -3.99
C ALA A 138 -0.45 3.53 -3.66
N MET A 139 -1.64 3.62 -3.06
CA MET A 139 -2.47 2.45 -2.74
C MET A 139 -2.88 1.69 -4.00
N HIS A 140 -3.28 2.42 -5.05
CA HIS A 140 -3.67 1.84 -6.33
C HIS A 140 -2.49 1.29 -7.14
N GLY A 141 -1.32 1.95 -7.08
CA GLY A 141 -0.08 1.43 -7.66
C GLY A 141 0.34 0.10 -7.01
N LEU A 142 0.06 -0.07 -5.72
CA LEU A 142 0.30 -1.33 -5.02
C LEU A 142 -0.62 -2.46 -5.49
N VAL A 143 -1.92 -2.18 -5.69
CA VAL A 143 -2.90 -3.13 -6.27
C VAL A 143 -2.49 -3.55 -7.68
N ALA A 144 -2.02 -2.60 -8.48
CA ALA A 144 -1.58 -2.87 -9.84
C ALA A 144 -0.21 -3.58 -9.91
N SER A 145 0.56 -3.59 -8.83
CA SER A 145 1.91 -4.15 -8.86
C SER A 145 1.88 -5.69 -8.90
N PRO A 146 2.59 -6.33 -9.84
CA PRO A 146 2.69 -7.80 -9.91
C PRO A 146 3.46 -8.42 -8.72
N ILE A 147 4.27 -7.62 -8.02
CA ILE A 147 5.12 -8.09 -6.92
C ILE A 147 4.57 -7.72 -5.54
N SER A 148 3.41 -7.03 -5.47
CA SER A 148 2.81 -6.69 -4.19
C SER A 148 2.26 -7.93 -3.50
N ALA A 149 2.28 -7.90 -2.17
CA ALA A 149 1.70 -8.97 -1.37
C ALA A 149 0.20 -9.18 -1.68
N ALA A 150 -0.52 -8.12 -2.06
CA ALA A 150 -1.93 -8.19 -2.42
C ALA A 150 -2.16 -8.97 -3.73
N THR A 151 -1.38 -8.67 -4.77
CA THR A 151 -1.49 -9.37 -6.06
C THR A 151 -1.04 -10.82 -5.94
N VAL A 152 0.03 -11.08 -5.18
CA VAL A 152 0.49 -12.45 -4.89
C VAL A 152 -0.57 -13.25 -4.12
N ALA A 153 -1.23 -12.62 -3.13
CA ALA A 153 -2.33 -13.24 -2.42
C ALA A 153 -3.51 -13.52 -3.35
N LEU A 154 -3.80 -12.63 -4.31
CA LEU A 154 -4.88 -12.82 -5.28
C LEU A 154 -4.59 -13.98 -6.22
N VAL A 155 -3.40 -14.02 -6.82
CA VAL A 155 -2.95 -15.14 -7.68
C VAL A 155 -3.04 -16.47 -6.92
N GLY A 156 -2.63 -16.49 -5.64
CA GLY A 156 -2.76 -17.68 -4.80
C GLY A 156 -4.21 -18.06 -4.50
N SER A 157 -5.09 -17.08 -4.28
CA SER A 157 -6.50 -17.33 -3.95
C SER A 157 -7.34 -17.75 -5.16
N LEU A 158 -6.89 -17.40 -6.36
CA LEU A 158 -7.51 -17.81 -7.63
C LEU A 158 -6.83 -19.05 -8.25
N ALA A 159 -5.92 -19.69 -7.52
CA ALA A 159 -5.28 -20.92 -7.98
C ALA A 159 -6.34 -22.00 -8.21
N GLY A 160 -6.44 -22.47 -9.45
CA GLY A 160 -7.46 -23.45 -9.87
C GLY A 160 -8.57 -22.87 -10.76
N LEU A 161 -8.64 -21.56 -10.96
CA LEU A 161 -9.57 -20.91 -11.91
C LEU A 161 -8.93 -20.53 -13.26
N ASP A 162 -7.79 -21.15 -13.61
CA ASP A 162 -7.00 -20.85 -14.82
C ASP A 162 -6.68 -19.36 -15.06
N VAL A 163 -6.65 -18.57 -13.99
CA VAL A 163 -6.28 -17.15 -14.02
C VAL A 163 -4.77 -16.99 -13.96
N THR A 164 -4.23 -16.27 -14.93
CA THR A 164 -2.81 -15.92 -15.03
C THR A 164 -2.54 -14.51 -14.53
N LEU A 165 -1.33 -14.25 -14.02
CA LEU A 165 -0.92 -12.90 -13.61
C LEU A 165 -1.11 -11.85 -14.72
N PRO A 166 -0.74 -12.11 -16.00
CA PRO A 166 -1.02 -11.16 -17.09
C PRO A 166 -2.49 -10.78 -17.25
N GLN A 167 -3.43 -11.72 -17.10
CA GLN A 167 -4.87 -11.41 -17.18
C GLN A 167 -5.31 -10.47 -16.06
N ILE A 168 -4.84 -10.69 -14.82
CA ILE A 168 -5.12 -9.78 -13.71
C ILE A 168 -4.58 -8.38 -14.04
N MET A 169 -3.33 -8.30 -14.50
CA MET A 169 -2.66 -7.02 -14.79
C MET A 169 -3.29 -6.27 -15.96
N MET A 170 -3.78 -6.99 -16.97
CA MET A 170 -4.49 -6.41 -18.13
C MET A 170 -5.76 -5.66 -17.71
N VAL A 171 -6.35 -6.03 -16.57
CA VAL A 171 -7.53 -5.36 -16.00
C VAL A 171 -7.11 -4.31 -14.97
N THR A 172 -6.25 -4.66 -14.02
CA THR A 172 -5.95 -3.81 -12.86
C THR A 172 -5.10 -2.59 -13.23
N ILE A 173 -4.09 -2.74 -14.10
CA ILE A 173 -3.23 -1.62 -14.49
C ILE A 173 -4.02 -0.50 -15.18
N PRO A 174 -4.77 -0.75 -16.27
CA PRO A 174 -5.53 0.32 -16.92
C PRO A 174 -6.63 0.88 -16.02
N SER A 175 -7.38 0.03 -15.31
CA SER A 175 -8.47 0.51 -14.45
C SER A 175 -7.97 1.42 -13.34
N THR A 176 -6.89 1.06 -12.67
CA THR A 176 -6.32 1.86 -11.58
C THR A 176 -5.61 3.12 -12.07
N LEU A 177 -4.92 3.10 -13.22
CA LEU A 177 -4.33 4.30 -13.83
C LEU A 177 -5.38 5.33 -14.21
N ILE A 178 -6.45 4.89 -14.89
CA ILE A 178 -7.56 5.78 -15.28
C ILE A 178 -8.27 6.28 -14.02
N ALA A 179 -8.49 5.43 -13.03
CA ALA A 179 -9.09 5.85 -11.78
C ALA A 179 -8.24 6.88 -11.00
N VAL A 180 -6.91 6.77 -11.03
CA VAL A 180 -6.01 7.78 -10.44
C VAL A 180 -6.15 9.11 -11.16
N PHE A 181 -6.32 9.11 -12.50
CA PHE A 181 -6.65 10.31 -13.25
C PHE A 181 -7.97 10.94 -12.79
N ILE A 182 -9.04 10.13 -12.69
CA ILE A 182 -10.36 10.60 -12.24
C ILE A 182 -10.29 11.11 -10.78
N GLY A 183 -9.53 10.44 -9.92
CA GLY A 183 -9.26 10.90 -8.57
C GLY A 183 -8.56 12.26 -8.53
N ALA A 184 -7.57 12.49 -9.41
CA ALA A 184 -6.91 13.78 -9.54
C ALA A 184 -7.90 14.89 -9.96
N LEU A 185 -8.83 14.59 -10.87
CA LEU A 185 -9.92 15.51 -11.25
C LEU A 185 -10.78 15.89 -10.04
N SER A 186 -11.09 14.93 -9.16
CA SER A 186 -11.94 15.17 -7.98
C SER A 186 -11.37 16.19 -6.98
N VAL A 187 -10.06 16.41 -6.99
CA VAL A 187 -9.38 17.32 -6.05
C VAL A 187 -8.96 18.66 -6.66
N LEU A 188 -9.14 18.89 -7.97
CA LEU A 188 -8.67 20.10 -8.65
C LEU A 188 -9.19 21.41 -8.03
N LYS A 189 -10.46 21.42 -7.62
CA LYS A 189 -11.12 22.58 -7.00
C LYS A 189 -11.29 22.42 -5.50
N ARG A 190 -10.60 21.46 -4.88
CA ARG A 190 -10.71 21.20 -3.45
C ARG A 190 -10.07 22.33 -2.66
N GLY A 191 -10.86 22.93 -1.77
CA GLY A 191 -10.44 24.03 -0.91
C GLY A 191 -10.12 25.31 -1.68
N LYS A 192 -9.90 26.39 -0.92
CA LYS A 192 -9.45 27.68 -1.47
C LYS A 192 -8.09 27.54 -2.14
N ASN A 193 -7.77 28.45 -3.06
CA ASN A 193 -6.41 28.56 -3.56
C ASN A 193 -5.45 28.82 -2.40
N LEU A 194 -4.20 28.43 -2.55
CA LEU A 194 -3.22 28.51 -1.46
C LEU A 194 -3.11 29.94 -0.92
N ALA A 195 -3.04 30.93 -1.81
CA ALA A 195 -2.98 32.35 -1.46
C ALA A 195 -4.23 32.84 -0.70
N ASP A 196 -5.39 32.21 -0.86
CA ASP A 196 -6.64 32.63 -0.22
C ASP A 196 -6.95 31.83 1.05
N ASP A 197 -6.08 30.90 1.45
CA ASP A 197 -6.29 30.04 2.62
C ASP A 197 -5.92 30.80 3.91
N PRO A 198 -6.87 31.00 4.86
CA PRO A 198 -6.61 31.76 6.08
C PRO A 198 -5.53 31.16 6.97
N VAL A 199 -5.45 29.82 7.05
CA VAL A 199 -4.45 29.13 7.88
C VAL A 199 -3.06 29.31 7.28
N TYR A 200 -2.97 29.25 5.96
CA TYR A 200 -1.72 29.53 5.26
C TYR A 200 -1.28 30.98 5.44
N GLN A 201 -2.18 31.95 5.27
CA GLN A 201 -1.90 33.37 5.46
C GLN A 201 -1.46 33.68 6.90
N GLU A 202 -2.11 33.09 7.90
CA GLU A 202 -1.71 33.24 9.29
C GLU A 202 -0.30 32.68 9.55
N LYS A 203 0.01 31.48 9.03
CA LYS A 203 1.35 30.89 9.16
C LYS A 203 2.42 31.70 8.43
N LEU A 204 2.09 32.24 7.26
CA LEU A 204 2.96 33.10 6.48
C LEU A 204 3.26 34.40 7.24
N ALA A 205 2.23 35.07 7.75
CA ALA A 205 2.36 36.31 8.52
C ALA A 205 3.17 36.12 9.82
N LYS A 206 3.07 34.95 10.46
CA LYS A 206 3.84 34.61 11.66
C LYS A 206 5.25 34.08 11.37
N GLY A 207 5.66 33.93 10.11
CA GLY A 207 6.96 33.34 9.76
C GLY A 207 7.10 31.87 10.18
N LEU A 208 5.98 31.16 10.40
CA LEU A 208 5.95 29.77 10.87
C LEU A 208 6.15 28.76 9.74
N LEU A 209 6.13 29.23 8.50
CA LEU A 209 6.56 28.44 7.36
C LEU A 209 8.07 28.48 7.39
N ALA A 210 8.69 27.33 7.68
CA ALA A 210 10.14 27.20 7.57
C ALA A 210 10.55 27.75 6.19
N GLU A 211 11.48 28.71 6.20
CA GLU A 211 12.36 28.87 5.07
C GLU A 211 12.93 27.49 4.84
N GLU A 212 12.63 26.93 3.68
CA GLU A 212 13.26 25.68 3.26
C GLU A 212 14.74 26.03 3.14
N THR A 213 15.49 25.88 4.24
CA THR A 213 16.86 25.41 4.13
C THR A 213 16.73 24.27 3.16
N GLN A 214 17.25 24.47 1.94
CA GLN A 214 17.50 23.39 1.00
C GLN A 214 18.07 22.29 1.88
N SER A 215 17.26 21.28 2.23
CA SER A 215 17.69 20.24 3.16
C SER A 215 18.91 19.67 2.48
N GLU A 216 20.12 20.06 2.93
CA GLU A 216 21.33 20.15 2.10
C GLU A 216 21.26 19.11 1.01
N LYS A 217 20.79 19.50 -0.18
CA LYS A 217 20.45 18.49 -1.18
C LYS A 217 21.77 17.87 -1.49
N LYS A 218 21.98 16.64 -1.04
CA LYS A 218 23.23 15.95 -1.26
C LYS A 218 23.32 15.76 -2.77
N VAL A 219 24.04 16.67 -3.42
CA VAL A 219 24.25 16.60 -4.85
C VAL A 219 25.14 15.38 -5.02
N LEU A 220 24.52 14.29 -5.46
CA LEU A 220 25.24 13.07 -5.72
C LEU A 220 26.15 13.31 -6.92
N GLU A 221 27.46 13.26 -6.70
CA GLU A 221 28.46 13.48 -7.75
C GLU A 221 29.46 12.32 -7.82
N GLY A 222 30.10 12.20 -8.99
CA GLY A 222 31.15 11.22 -9.26
C GLY A 222 30.78 9.80 -8.82
N LYS A 223 31.57 9.26 -7.90
CA LYS A 223 31.46 7.88 -7.42
C LYS A 223 30.19 7.64 -6.60
N GLU A 224 29.74 8.60 -5.80
CA GLU A 224 28.50 8.44 -5.02
C GLU A 224 27.28 8.33 -5.92
N LEU A 225 27.22 9.16 -6.97
CA LEU A 225 26.16 9.06 -7.99
C LEU A 225 26.16 7.73 -8.72
N ALA A 226 27.34 7.20 -9.05
CA ALA A 226 27.45 5.91 -9.72
C ALA A 226 26.93 4.76 -8.83
N LEU A 227 27.25 4.76 -7.54
CA LEU A 227 26.77 3.76 -6.58
C LEU A 227 25.25 3.88 -6.33
N ALA A 228 24.73 5.10 -6.18
CA ALA A 228 23.32 5.37 -6.02
C ALA A 228 22.51 4.92 -7.25
N LYS A 229 22.98 5.29 -8.46
CA LYS A 229 22.38 4.83 -9.72
C LYS A 229 22.44 3.31 -9.86
N GLY A 230 23.60 2.72 -9.59
CA GLY A 230 23.82 1.29 -9.73
C GLY A 230 22.95 0.45 -8.78
N SER A 231 22.87 0.84 -7.51
CA SER A 231 21.98 0.19 -6.53
C SER A 231 20.50 0.31 -6.91
N THR A 232 20.11 1.48 -7.42
CA THR A 232 18.75 1.70 -7.95
C THR A 232 18.44 0.78 -9.13
N ILE A 233 19.35 0.72 -10.11
CA ILE A 233 19.21 -0.15 -11.29
C ILE A 233 19.14 -1.62 -10.85
N MET A 234 19.97 -2.05 -9.91
CA MET A 234 19.97 -3.41 -9.38
C MET A 234 18.63 -3.75 -8.71
N PHE A 235 18.08 -2.83 -7.91
CA PHE A 235 16.77 -3.02 -7.30
C PHE A 235 15.65 -3.17 -8.35
N PHE A 236 15.62 -2.32 -9.37
CA PHE A 236 14.64 -2.46 -10.46
C PHE A 236 14.85 -3.71 -11.32
N LEU A 237 16.11 -4.11 -11.55
CA LEU A 237 16.40 -5.37 -12.24
C LEU A 237 15.85 -6.56 -11.45
N ALA A 238 16.00 -6.56 -10.12
CA ALA A 238 15.42 -7.59 -9.28
C ALA A 238 13.89 -7.63 -9.37
N ILE A 239 13.24 -6.47 -9.41
CA ILE A 239 11.79 -6.37 -9.64
C ILE A 239 11.42 -7.02 -10.98
N VAL A 240 12.12 -6.67 -12.07
CA VAL A 240 11.88 -7.27 -13.40
C VAL A 240 12.03 -8.79 -13.35
N VAL A 241 13.07 -9.30 -12.67
CA VAL A 241 13.25 -10.74 -12.48
C VAL A 241 12.08 -11.37 -11.72
N VAL A 242 11.61 -10.75 -10.62
CA VAL A 242 10.44 -11.24 -9.88
C VAL A 242 9.20 -11.26 -10.78
N VAL A 243 8.96 -10.22 -11.57
CA VAL A 243 7.82 -10.16 -12.50
C VAL A 243 7.89 -11.29 -13.53
N ILE A 244 9.05 -11.49 -14.15
CA ILE A 244 9.25 -12.57 -15.14
C ILE A 244 8.99 -13.93 -14.49
N VAL A 245 9.55 -14.20 -13.32
CA VAL A 245 9.35 -15.47 -12.60
C VAL A 245 7.89 -15.65 -12.16
N GLY A 246 7.18 -14.57 -11.83
CA GLY A 246 5.75 -14.59 -11.51
C GLY A 246 4.85 -14.80 -12.72
N MET A 247 5.21 -14.24 -13.88
CA MET A 247 4.48 -14.40 -15.15
C MET A 247 4.64 -15.79 -15.75
N PHE A 248 5.80 -16.43 -15.53
CA PHE A 248 6.10 -17.74 -16.07
C PHE A 248 6.35 -18.74 -14.94
N PRO A 249 5.29 -19.41 -14.43
CA PRO A 249 5.40 -20.38 -13.33
C PRO A 249 6.48 -21.44 -13.54
N GLY A 250 6.75 -21.85 -14.78
CA GLY A 250 7.81 -22.83 -15.11
C GLY A 250 9.23 -22.39 -14.78
N LEU A 251 9.49 -21.10 -14.58
CA LEU A 251 10.80 -20.59 -14.13
C LEU A 251 11.02 -20.79 -12.63
N ARG A 252 9.97 -21.12 -11.86
CA ARG A 252 10.10 -21.38 -10.42
C ARG A 252 10.59 -22.82 -10.19
N PRO A 253 11.67 -23.00 -9.40
CA PRO A 253 12.20 -24.32 -9.09
C PRO A 253 11.15 -25.29 -8.54
N THR A 254 11.16 -26.50 -9.08
CA THR A 254 10.50 -27.67 -8.50
C THR A 254 11.50 -28.45 -7.66
N TYR A 255 11.01 -29.12 -6.63
CA TYR A 255 11.81 -29.94 -5.74
C TYR A 255 10.99 -31.15 -5.31
N GLU A 256 11.67 -32.23 -4.96
CA GLU A 256 11.03 -33.44 -4.46
C GLU A 256 11.16 -33.49 -2.94
N THR A 257 10.07 -33.88 -2.27
CA THR A 257 10.02 -34.12 -0.82
C THR A 257 9.41 -35.48 -0.57
N ILE A 258 9.79 -36.14 0.52
CA ILE A 258 9.17 -37.38 0.94
C ILE A 258 8.15 -37.05 2.03
N VAL A 259 6.88 -37.28 1.75
CA VAL A 259 5.78 -37.11 2.71
C VAL A 259 5.06 -38.45 2.84
N ASN A 260 5.04 -39.01 4.06
CA ASN A 260 4.47 -40.34 4.34
C ASN A 260 5.04 -41.47 3.44
N GLY A 261 6.35 -41.42 3.16
CA GLY A 261 7.04 -42.43 2.34
C GLY A 261 6.81 -42.32 0.83
N ALA A 262 6.00 -41.36 0.38
CA ALA A 262 5.80 -41.07 -1.04
C ALA A 262 6.60 -39.83 -1.47
N VAL A 263 7.23 -39.91 -2.64
CA VAL A 263 7.86 -38.74 -3.29
C VAL A 263 6.75 -37.82 -3.80
N GLN A 264 6.75 -36.59 -3.30
CA GLN A 264 5.88 -35.51 -3.74
C GLN A 264 6.73 -34.40 -4.38
N THR A 265 6.42 -34.07 -5.63
CA THR A 265 7.00 -32.93 -6.32
C THR A 265 6.30 -31.65 -5.88
N GLY A 266 7.01 -30.79 -5.17
CA GLY A 266 6.59 -29.44 -4.83
C GLY A 266 7.16 -28.40 -5.79
N GLN A 267 6.49 -27.25 -5.89
CA GLN A 267 7.05 -26.06 -6.54
C GLN A 267 7.15 -24.93 -5.51
N ILE A 268 8.21 -24.12 -5.61
CA ILE A 268 8.34 -22.96 -4.72
C ILE A 268 7.19 -21.96 -4.95
N SER A 269 6.55 -21.52 -3.86
CA SER A 269 5.48 -20.52 -3.94
C SER A 269 6.03 -19.16 -4.33
N MET A 270 5.22 -18.35 -5.00
CA MET A 270 5.62 -17.00 -5.42
C MET A 270 6.08 -16.14 -4.24
N ALA A 271 5.42 -16.25 -3.09
CA ALA A 271 5.80 -15.52 -1.89
C ALA A 271 7.22 -15.88 -1.41
N LYS A 272 7.57 -17.17 -1.38
CA LYS A 272 8.92 -17.62 -1.01
C LYS A 272 9.96 -17.18 -2.06
N THR A 273 9.61 -17.23 -3.34
CA THR A 273 10.46 -16.72 -4.43
C THR A 273 10.79 -15.23 -4.24
N ILE A 274 9.80 -14.39 -3.93
CA ILE A 274 10.02 -12.95 -3.66
C ILE A 274 10.96 -12.75 -2.47
N ILE A 275 10.74 -13.48 -1.37
CA ILE A 275 11.59 -13.37 -0.18
C ILE A 275 13.05 -13.67 -0.53
N ILE A 276 13.30 -14.79 -1.23
CA ILE A 276 14.65 -15.18 -1.64
C ILE A 276 15.28 -14.14 -2.56
N LEU A 277 14.57 -13.72 -3.61
CA LEU A 277 15.11 -12.78 -4.60
C LEU A 277 15.37 -11.39 -3.99
N MET A 278 14.50 -10.90 -3.12
CA MET A 278 14.67 -9.59 -2.49
C MET A 278 15.79 -9.62 -1.44
N LEU A 279 15.92 -10.69 -0.65
CA LEU A 279 17.07 -10.85 0.25
C LEU A 279 18.39 -10.98 -0.50
N ALA A 280 18.42 -11.76 -1.59
CA ALA A 280 19.59 -11.86 -2.46
C ALA A 280 19.97 -10.50 -3.06
N THR A 281 18.97 -9.74 -3.51
CA THR A 281 19.14 -8.37 -4.02
C THR A 281 19.73 -7.46 -2.95
N ALA A 282 19.24 -7.53 -1.71
CA ALA A 282 19.79 -6.77 -0.61
C ALA A 282 21.28 -7.09 -0.39
N GLY A 283 21.66 -8.36 -0.41
CA GLY A 283 23.05 -8.83 -0.31
C GLY A 283 23.92 -8.33 -1.46
N ILE A 284 23.46 -8.47 -2.71
CA ILE A 284 24.14 -7.94 -3.90
C ILE A 284 24.36 -6.43 -3.76
N ILE A 285 23.35 -5.68 -3.29
CA ILE A 285 23.47 -4.24 -3.11
C ILE A 285 24.52 -3.87 -2.05
N MET A 286 24.56 -4.61 -0.94
CA MET A 286 25.59 -4.42 0.09
C MET A 286 27.00 -4.69 -0.47
N VAL A 287 27.19 -5.78 -1.21
CA VAL A 287 28.50 -6.19 -1.75
C VAL A 287 28.99 -5.24 -2.84
N PHE A 288 28.16 -4.94 -3.84
CA PHE A 288 28.62 -4.23 -5.04
C PHE A 288 28.43 -2.71 -4.99
N PHE A 289 27.43 -2.22 -4.24
CA PHE A 289 27.14 -0.78 -4.14
C PHE A 289 27.48 -0.18 -2.77
N LYS A 290 28.19 -0.94 -1.92
CA LYS A 290 28.75 -0.49 -0.63
C LYS A 290 27.68 0.04 0.34
N ALA A 291 26.47 -0.51 0.30
CA ALA A 291 25.45 -0.20 1.30
C ALA A 291 25.93 -0.67 2.68
N GLN A 292 26.00 0.25 3.65
CA GLN A 292 26.47 -0.06 5.00
C GLN A 292 25.33 -0.70 5.82
N PRO A 293 25.55 -1.84 6.49
CA PRO A 293 24.53 -2.50 7.31
C PRO A 293 23.95 -1.59 8.40
N GLY A 294 24.80 -0.85 9.12
CA GLY A 294 24.35 0.08 10.17
C GLY A 294 23.46 1.19 9.62
N LYS A 295 23.79 1.76 8.45
CA LYS A 295 22.94 2.76 7.77
C LYS A 295 21.64 2.17 7.27
N THR A 296 21.66 0.91 6.82
CA THR A 296 20.46 0.18 6.38
C THR A 296 19.45 0.07 7.51
N ILE A 297 19.89 -0.32 8.72
CA ILE A 297 18.99 -0.45 9.87
C ILE A 297 18.53 0.92 10.40
N ALA A 298 19.43 1.90 10.43
CA ALA A 298 19.12 3.24 10.93
C ALA A 298 18.30 4.10 9.95
N GLY A 299 18.20 3.68 8.68
CA GLY A 299 17.54 4.38 7.58
C GLY A 299 16.05 4.59 7.77
N LYS A 300 15.48 5.56 7.04
CA LYS A 300 14.08 5.96 7.19
C LYS A 300 13.13 4.85 6.69
N THR A 301 13.50 4.19 5.59
CA THR A 301 12.69 3.09 5.04
C THR A 301 12.59 1.93 6.02
N MET A 302 13.71 1.51 6.63
CA MET A 302 13.71 0.41 7.60
C MET A 302 12.85 0.74 8.83
N LYS A 303 13.03 1.93 9.42
CA LYS A 303 12.23 2.38 10.57
C LYS A 303 10.75 2.44 10.26
N SER A 304 10.38 3.07 9.14
CA SER A 304 8.97 3.13 8.73
C SER A 304 8.40 1.76 8.40
N GLY A 305 9.21 0.91 7.78
CA GLY A 305 8.86 -0.45 7.44
C GLY A 305 8.58 -1.31 8.67
N LEU A 306 9.40 -1.19 9.71
CA LEU A 306 9.21 -1.90 10.98
C LEU A 306 7.92 -1.43 11.69
N VAL A 307 7.64 -0.13 11.68
CA VAL A 307 6.38 0.42 12.19
C VAL A 307 5.18 -0.19 11.48
N ALA A 308 5.23 -0.30 10.15
CA ALA A 308 4.17 -0.92 9.36
C ALA A 308 4.06 -2.42 9.62
N LEU A 309 5.17 -3.16 9.74
CA LEU A 309 5.17 -4.58 10.07
C LEU A 309 4.49 -4.86 11.42
N ILE A 310 4.83 -4.09 12.46
CA ILE A 310 4.20 -4.22 13.78
C ILE A 310 2.70 -3.88 13.70
N SER A 311 2.35 -2.84 12.96
CA SER A 311 0.95 -2.43 12.77
C SER A 311 0.13 -3.50 12.05
N ILE A 312 0.65 -4.06 10.97
CA ILE A 312 0.01 -5.14 10.21
C ILE A 312 -0.10 -6.40 11.07
N LEU A 313 0.97 -6.79 11.77
CA LEU A 313 0.94 -7.95 12.67
C LEU A 313 -0.18 -7.84 13.69
N GLY A 314 -0.28 -6.72 14.41
CA GLY A 314 -1.31 -6.54 15.43
C GLY A 314 -2.71 -6.42 14.85
N ILE A 315 -2.94 -5.47 13.94
CA ILE A 315 -4.30 -5.15 13.47
C ILE A 315 -4.86 -6.24 12.56
N SER A 316 -4.04 -6.81 11.66
CA SER A 316 -4.52 -7.90 10.82
C SER A 316 -4.83 -9.15 11.64
N TRP A 317 -4.08 -9.42 12.73
CA TRP A 317 -4.39 -10.55 13.61
C TRP A 317 -5.64 -10.31 14.46
N LEU A 318 -5.79 -9.11 15.04
CA LEU A 318 -7.01 -8.72 15.73
C LEU A 318 -8.23 -8.84 14.81
N GLY A 319 -8.11 -8.36 13.57
CA GLY A 319 -9.19 -8.37 12.61
C GLY A 319 -9.48 -9.76 12.04
N SER A 320 -8.45 -10.60 11.90
CA SER A 320 -8.59 -12.02 11.57
C SER A 320 -9.35 -12.77 12.66
N SER A 321 -9.06 -12.49 13.94
CA SER A 321 -9.78 -13.08 15.09
C SER A 321 -11.24 -12.62 15.14
N PHE A 322 -11.49 -11.33 14.88
CA PHE A 322 -12.86 -10.81 14.74
C PHE A 322 -13.60 -11.50 13.60
N TYR A 323 -12.95 -11.66 12.45
CA TYR A 323 -13.54 -12.34 11.29
C TYR A 323 -13.86 -13.79 11.59
N GLU A 324 -12.92 -14.58 12.13
CA GLU A 324 -13.13 -16.01 12.40
C GLU A 324 -14.28 -16.24 13.39
N ALA A 325 -14.37 -15.42 14.44
CA ALA A 325 -15.46 -15.50 15.41
C ALA A 325 -16.84 -15.18 14.80
N ASN A 326 -16.89 -14.35 13.76
CA ASN A 326 -18.12 -13.85 13.14
C ASN A 326 -18.31 -14.36 11.70
N GLN A 327 -17.52 -15.34 11.26
CA GLN A 327 -17.40 -15.70 9.86
C GLN A 327 -18.75 -16.10 9.26
N LEU A 328 -19.56 -16.88 9.99
CA LEU A 328 -20.88 -17.30 9.54
C LEU A 328 -21.79 -16.10 9.24
N VAL A 329 -21.89 -15.16 10.19
CA VAL A 329 -22.73 -13.95 10.03
C VAL A 329 -22.24 -13.09 8.88
N ILE A 330 -20.92 -12.91 8.76
CA ILE A 330 -20.32 -12.10 7.69
C ILE A 330 -20.58 -12.74 6.32
N ILE A 331 -20.33 -14.04 6.18
CA ILE A 331 -20.53 -14.76 4.91
C ILE A 331 -22.02 -14.83 4.54
N ASP A 332 -22.91 -15.15 5.48
CA ASP A 332 -24.35 -15.23 5.21
C ASP A 332 -24.92 -13.87 4.80
N SER A 333 -24.47 -12.79 5.43
CA SER A 333 -24.84 -11.42 5.06
C SER A 333 -24.39 -11.08 3.64
N ILE A 334 -23.20 -11.52 3.24
CA ILE A 334 -22.68 -11.33 1.88
C ILE A 334 -23.46 -12.19 0.88
N LYS A 335 -23.68 -13.48 1.19
CA LYS A 335 -24.34 -14.45 0.30
C LYS A 335 -25.76 -14.01 -0.07
N THR A 336 -26.54 -13.59 0.92
CA THR A 336 -27.93 -13.13 0.73
C THR A 336 -28.01 -11.95 -0.26
N ILE A 337 -26.97 -11.12 -0.34
CA ILE A 337 -26.94 -9.96 -1.24
C ILE A 337 -26.33 -10.32 -2.60
N ILE A 338 -25.44 -11.31 -2.66
CA ILE A 338 -24.77 -11.74 -3.90
C ILE A 338 -25.69 -12.55 -4.83
N GLU A 339 -26.74 -13.20 -4.31
CA GLU A 339 -27.70 -14.01 -5.09
C GLU A 339 -28.42 -13.24 -6.23
N GLY A 340 -28.25 -11.91 -6.34
CA GLY A 340 -28.67 -11.13 -7.52
C GLY A 340 -27.64 -10.17 -8.12
N GLN A 341 -26.52 -9.86 -7.45
CA GLN A 341 -25.55 -8.83 -7.87
C GLN A 341 -24.12 -9.16 -7.39
N GLN A 342 -23.35 -9.91 -8.17
CA GLN A 342 -22.00 -10.39 -7.78
C GLN A 342 -20.98 -9.25 -7.52
N TRP A 343 -21.14 -8.07 -8.12
CA TRP A 343 -20.27 -6.91 -7.87
C TRP A 343 -20.36 -6.40 -6.43
N VAL A 344 -21.43 -6.73 -5.68
CA VAL A 344 -21.57 -6.37 -4.27
C VAL A 344 -20.45 -6.96 -3.41
N PHE A 345 -19.80 -8.03 -3.87
CA PHE A 345 -18.61 -8.57 -3.24
C PHE A 345 -17.50 -7.51 -3.06
N ALA A 346 -17.43 -6.52 -3.95
CA ALA A 346 -16.53 -5.36 -3.81
C ALA A 346 -16.77 -4.57 -2.50
N ILE A 347 -18.02 -4.45 -2.06
CA ILE A 347 -18.35 -3.75 -0.81
C ILE A 347 -17.79 -4.52 0.38
N GLY A 348 -17.93 -5.85 0.38
CA GLY A 348 -17.34 -6.72 1.41
C GLY A 348 -15.81 -6.58 1.48
N LEU A 349 -15.14 -6.60 0.32
CA LEU A 349 -13.70 -6.37 0.23
C LEU A 349 -13.29 -5.00 0.75
N PHE A 350 -14.03 -3.95 0.38
CA PHE A 350 -13.76 -2.58 0.83
C PHE A 350 -13.90 -2.48 2.35
N LEU A 351 -15.04 -2.92 2.90
CA LEU A 351 -15.30 -2.87 4.34
C LEU A 351 -14.29 -3.70 5.13
N LEU A 352 -13.99 -4.92 4.70
CA LEU A 352 -13.02 -5.75 5.40
C LEU A 352 -11.60 -5.18 5.31
N SER A 353 -11.24 -4.54 4.20
CA SER A 353 -9.93 -3.88 4.09
C SER A 353 -9.77 -2.68 5.01
N ILE A 354 -10.86 -1.98 5.35
CA ILE A 354 -10.86 -0.95 6.41
C ILE A 354 -10.51 -1.60 7.75
N LEU A 355 -11.14 -2.74 8.07
CA LEU A 355 -10.95 -3.43 9.34
C LEU A 355 -9.55 -4.03 9.44
N LEU A 356 -9.15 -4.87 8.49
CA LEU A 356 -7.88 -5.60 8.53
C LEU A 356 -6.65 -4.73 8.31
N PHE A 357 -6.85 -3.53 7.76
CA PHE A 357 -5.77 -2.58 7.50
C PHE A 357 -4.67 -3.14 6.58
N SER A 358 -5.05 -4.08 5.72
CA SER A 358 -4.13 -4.84 4.86
C SER A 358 -4.88 -5.39 3.64
N GLN A 359 -4.44 -4.97 2.45
CA GLN A 359 -4.97 -5.47 1.17
C GLN A 359 -4.75 -6.99 1.06
N ALA A 360 -3.54 -7.46 1.35
CA ALA A 360 -3.17 -8.86 1.22
C ALA A 360 -3.97 -9.74 2.19
N ALA A 361 -4.12 -9.33 3.45
CA ALA A 361 -4.94 -10.07 4.41
C ALA A 361 -6.41 -10.13 3.99
N THR A 362 -6.94 -9.02 3.47
CA THR A 362 -8.32 -8.97 2.93
C THR A 362 -8.52 -9.97 1.81
N ILE A 363 -7.58 -10.02 0.87
CA ILE A 363 -7.61 -10.97 -0.25
C ILE A 363 -7.52 -12.41 0.25
N THR A 364 -6.55 -12.72 1.11
CA THR A 364 -6.38 -14.06 1.66
C THR A 364 -7.62 -14.56 2.40
N ILE A 365 -8.38 -13.67 3.04
CA ILE A 365 -9.60 -14.03 3.78
C ILE A 365 -10.82 -14.14 2.86
N LEU A 366 -11.11 -13.10 2.06
CA LEU A 366 -12.37 -13.05 1.32
C LEU A 366 -12.32 -13.68 -0.07
N MET A 367 -11.22 -13.58 -0.82
CA MET A 367 -11.23 -14.11 -2.20
C MET A 367 -11.56 -15.61 -2.26
N PRO A 368 -11.04 -16.49 -1.37
CA PRO A 368 -11.47 -17.89 -1.32
C PRO A 368 -12.97 -18.06 -1.06
N VAL A 369 -13.58 -17.19 -0.24
CA VAL A 369 -15.04 -17.18 -0.02
C VAL A 369 -15.77 -16.85 -1.32
N GLY A 370 -15.31 -15.84 -2.07
CA GLY A 370 -15.87 -15.50 -3.37
C GLY A 370 -15.79 -16.66 -4.38
N VAL A 371 -14.67 -17.37 -4.42
CA VAL A 371 -14.50 -18.59 -5.22
C VAL A 371 -15.49 -19.68 -4.78
N ALA A 372 -15.60 -19.93 -3.48
CA ALA A 372 -16.51 -20.94 -2.92
C ALA A 372 -18.00 -20.63 -3.17
N LEU A 373 -18.35 -19.34 -3.26
CA LEU A 373 -19.69 -18.88 -3.64
C LEU A 373 -19.96 -18.96 -5.16
N GLY A 374 -19.00 -19.42 -5.95
CA GLY A 374 -19.14 -19.57 -7.40
C GLY A 374 -19.07 -18.25 -8.17
N ILE A 375 -18.47 -17.20 -7.60
CA ILE A 375 -18.26 -15.94 -8.32
C ILE A 375 -17.25 -16.19 -9.46
N PRO A 376 -17.57 -15.84 -10.72
CA PRO A 376 -16.66 -16.03 -11.84
C PRO A 376 -15.34 -15.28 -11.65
N ALA A 377 -14.24 -15.90 -12.09
CA ALA A 377 -12.90 -15.32 -12.05
C ALA A 377 -12.83 -13.88 -12.61
N PRO A 378 -13.46 -13.53 -13.76
CA PRO A 378 -13.46 -12.16 -14.26
C PRO A 378 -14.03 -11.16 -13.25
N ILE A 379 -15.11 -11.50 -12.55
CA ILE A 379 -15.71 -10.62 -11.53
C ILE A 379 -14.80 -10.50 -10.31
N LEU A 380 -14.17 -11.59 -9.85
CA LEU A 380 -13.22 -11.56 -8.73
C LEU A 380 -12.01 -10.66 -9.04
N ILE A 381 -11.50 -10.70 -10.27
CA ILE A 381 -10.46 -9.78 -10.75
C ILE A 381 -11.02 -8.36 -10.81
N ALA A 382 -12.24 -8.19 -11.31
CA ALA A 382 -12.87 -6.89 -11.50
C ALA A 382 -12.99 -6.10 -10.19
N VAL A 383 -13.38 -6.79 -9.11
CA VAL A 383 -13.61 -6.19 -7.79
C VAL A 383 -12.35 -6.10 -6.93
N TYR A 384 -11.21 -6.65 -7.38
CA TYR A 384 -9.94 -6.58 -6.65
C TYR A 384 -9.55 -5.16 -6.20
N PRO A 385 -9.67 -4.08 -7.01
CA PRO A 385 -9.32 -2.73 -6.57
C PRO A 385 -10.07 -2.23 -5.33
N ALA A 386 -11.18 -2.88 -4.95
CA ALA A 386 -11.95 -2.56 -3.76
C ALA A 386 -11.18 -2.78 -2.44
N VAL A 387 -10.07 -3.52 -2.43
CA VAL A 387 -9.25 -3.71 -1.21
C VAL A 387 -8.51 -2.45 -0.73
N ASN A 388 -8.73 -1.31 -1.38
CA ASN A 388 -8.15 -0.01 -1.03
C ASN A 388 -8.95 0.75 0.03
N GLY A 389 -9.49 0.10 1.06
CA GLY A 389 -10.29 0.78 2.10
C GLY A 389 -9.49 1.46 3.21
N TYR A 390 -8.20 1.18 3.38
CA TYR A 390 -7.42 1.63 4.53
C TYR A 390 -7.09 3.14 4.56
N PHE A 391 -7.52 3.93 3.57
CA PHE A 391 -7.57 5.40 3.71
C PHE A 391 -8.81 5.89 4.48
N PHE A 392 -9.87 5.08 4.57
CA PHE A 392 -11.19 5.48 5.07
C PHE A 392 -11.14 5.92 6.53
N LEU A 393 -10.34 5.22 7.34
CA LEU A 393 -9.91 5.71 8.63
C LEU A 393 -8.54 6.38 8.43
N PRO A 394 -8.35 7.66 8.82
CA PRO A 394 -7.13 8.39 8.53
C PRO A 394 -6.02 8.03 9.52
N THR A 395 -5.78 6.74 9.71
CA THR A 395 -4.86 6.17 10.70
C THR A 395 -3.65 5.53 10.02
N TYR A 396 -3.67 5.38 8.70
CA TYR A 396 -2.60 4.72 7.95
C TYR A 396 -1.37 5.62 7.90
N GLY A 397 -0.17 5.04 8.04
CA GLY A 397 1.08 5.80 8.19
C GLY A 397 1.34 6.80 7.06
N THR A 398 0.98 6.44 5.82
CA THR A 398 1.13 7.33 4.65
C THR A 398 0.17 8.52 4.68
N VAL A 399 -1.05 8.33 5.22
CA VAL A 399 -2.02 9.41 5.46
C VAL A 399 -1.51 10.37 6.53
N ILE A 400 -1.05 9.83 7.66
CA ILE A 400 -0.50 10.63 8.78
C ILE A 400 0.75 11.41 8.34
N ALA A 401 1.66 10.76 7.61
CA ALA A 401 2.86 11.41 7.11
C ALA A 401 2.53 12.53 6.10
N ALA A 402 1.55 12.32 5.22
CA ALA A 402 1.15 13.37 4.29
C ALA A 402 0.59 14.61 5.01
N VAL A 403 -0.18 14.42 6.08
CA VAL A 403 -0.59 15.53 6.95
C VAL A 403 0.61 16.20 7.62
N SER A 404 1.55 15.41 8.13
CA SER A 404 2.73 15.93 8.83
C SER A 404 3.70 16.68 7.92
N PHE A 405 3.86 16.28 6.66
CA PHE A 405 4.76 16.93 5.70
C PHE A 405 4.16 18.22 5.12
N ASP A 406 2.85 18.40 5.17
CA ASP A 406 2.21 19.64 4.72
C ASP A 406 2.33 20.76 5.77
N GLN A 407 3.40 21.53 5.69
CA GLN A 407 3.62 22.70 6.56
C GLN A 407 2.54 23.78 6.41
N THR A 408 1.84 23.84 5.27
CA THR A 408 0.77 24.85 5.05
C THR A 408 -0.46 24.56 5.91
N GLY A 409 -0.65 23.32 6.36
CA GLY A 409 -1.84 22.89 7.11
C GLY A 409 -3.09 22.71 6.25
N THR A 410 -2.95 22.72 4.92
CA THR A 410 -4.09 22.50 4.01
C THR A 410 -4.53 21.03 3.99
N THR A 411 -3.57 20.11 4.09
CA THR A 411 -3.75 18.67 4.23
C THR A 411 -3.98 18.34 5.71
N LYS A 412 -5.14 17.80 6.05
CA LYS A 412 -5.52 17.61 7.45
C LYS A 412 -6.53 16.50 7.68
N ILE A 413 -6.56 16.06 8.94
CA ILE A 413 -7.70 15.40 9.55
C ILE A 413 -8.51 16.50 10.22
N GLY A 414 -9.77 16.64 9.82
CA GLY A 414 -10.69 17.65 10.33
C GLY A 414 -11.27 17.29 11.69
N LYS A 415 -12.35 17.98 12.06
CA LYS A 415 -13.01 17.80 13.37
C LYS A 415 -13.58 16.39 13.56
N TYR A 416 -14.04 15.76 12.49
CA TYR A 416 -14.63 14.41 12.51
C TYR A 416 -13.66 13.39 11.93
N LEU A 417 -13.70 12.15 12.43
CA LEU A 417 -12.78 11.08 12.05
C LEU A 417 -12.75 10.86 10.53
N LEU A 418 -13.91 10.84 9.88
CA LEU A 418 -14.03 10.62 8.42
C LEU A 418 -13.90 11.91 7.59
N ASN A 419 -13.76 13.07 8.25
CA ASN A 419 -13.56 14.34 7.58
C ASN A 419 -12.05 14.59 7.41
N HIS A 420 -11.45 14.07 6.34
CA HIS A 420 -10.03 14.27 6.07
C HIS A 420 -9.72 14.45 4.58
N SER A 421 -8.50 14.91 4.28
CA SER A 421 -8.04 15.21 2.93
C SER A 421 -8.07 14.02 1.95
N PHE A 422 -8.11 12.79 2.44
CA PHE A 422 -7.99 11.57 1.61
C PHE A 422 -9.33 10.91 1.27
N MET A 423 -10.41 11.25 1.97
CA MET A 423 -11.71 10.56 1.83
C MET A 423 -12.28 10.68 0.42
N LEU A 424 -12.44 11.91 -0.09
CA LEU A 424 -13.00 12.16 -1.43
C LEU A 424 -12.15 11.52 -2.55
N PRO A 425 -10.84 11.81 -2.71
CA PRO A 425 -10.05 11.19 -3.77
C PRO A 425 -9.98 9.68 -3.60
N GLY A 426 -9.93 9.17 -2.36
CA GLY A 426 -9.92 7.73 -2.10
C GLY A 426 -11.18 7.04 -2.62
N LEU A 427 -12.37 7.53 -2.22
CA LEU A 427 -13.64 6.97 -2.67
C LEU A 427 -13.80 7.07 -4.18
N VAL A 428 -13.52 8.26 -4.76
CA VAL A 428 -13.64 8.46 -6.21
C VAL A 428 -12.71 7.52 -6.97
N THR A 429 -11.44 7.41 -6.59
CA THR A 429 -10.49 6.51 -7.25
C THR A 429 -10.89 5.05 -7.06
N THR A 430 -11.22 4.60 -5.85
CA THR A 430 -11.58 3.20 -5.63
C THR A 430 -12.84 2.79 -6.38
N ILE A 431 -13.90 3.60 -6.32
CA ILE A 431 -15.15 3.35 -7.06
C ILE A 431 -14.87 3.34 -8.56
N SER A 432 -14.14 4.33 -9.07
CA SER A 432 -13.79 4.39 -10.50
C SER A 432 -12.98 3.18 -10.94
N ALA A 433 -12.01 2.74 -10.12
CA ALA A 433 -11.18 1.58 -10.44
C ALA A 433 -12.03 0.32 -10.56
N VAL A 434 -12.94 0.08 -9.60
CA VAL A 434 -13.85 -1.08 -9.64
C VAL A 434 -14.79 -1.01 -10.85
N VAL A 435 -15.40 0.14 -11.12
CA VAL A 435 -16.31 0.31 -12.27
C VAL A 435 -15.60 0.07 -13.59
N ILE A 436 -14.42 0.66 -13.79
CA ILE A 436 -13.64 0.49 -15.03
C ILE A 436 -13.18 -0.97 -15.16
N SER A 437 -12.79 -1.60 -14.05
CA SER A 437 -12.37 -3.00 -14.01
C SER A 437 -13.53 -3.96 -14.36
N LEU A 438 -14.74 -3.68 -13.89
CA LEU A 438 -15.97 -4.39 -14.28
C LEU A 438 -16.30 -4.21 -15.78
N LEU A 439 -16.13 -3.00 -16.31
CA LEU A 439 -16.33 -2.74 -17.73
C LEU A 439 -15.30 -3.47 -18.60
N LEU A 440 -14.02 -3.43 -18.22
CA LEU A 440 -12.96 -4.13 -18.95
C LEU A 440 -13.22 -5.64 -18.97
N THR A 441 -13.53 -6.23 -17.83
CA THR A 441 -13.81 -7.68 -17.72
C THR A 441 -15.09 -8.12 -18.42
N SER A 442 -16.02 -7.21 -18.71
CA SER A 442 -17.21 -7.53 -19.53
C SER A 442 -16.91 -7.66 -21.03
N VAL A 443 -15.73 -7.19 -21.46
CA VAL A 443 -15.29 -7.20 -22.87
C VAL A 443 -14.32 -8.36 -23.16
N PHE A 444 -13.81 -9.03 -22.13
CA PHE A 444 -12.80 -10.09 -22.24
C PHE A 444 -13.32 -11.47 -21.84
#